data_AF-A0A7C5Z589-F1
#
_entry.id   AF-A0A7C5Z589-F1
#
_cell.length_a   1.000
_cell.length_b   1.000
_cell.length_c   1.000
_cell.angle_alpha   90.00
_cell.angle_beta   90.00
_cell.angle_gamma   90.00
#
_symmetry.space_group_name_H-M   'P 1'
#
loop_
_entity.id
_entity.type
_entity.pdbx_description
1 polymer ?
#
loop_
_entity_poly.entity_id
_entity_poly.type
_entity_poly.pdbx_seq_one_letter_code
_entity_poly.pdbx_strand_id
1 'polypeptide(L)'
;MHEIVNELEFIDAGGFWGNVLIGACTVVGGVTGFFAGGIAGAAVGTVTLPIVGTVSGATVGAWAGAGAGALAGASAGASLAAYWGI
;
A
#
# COMPACT_ATOMS: atom_id res chain seq x y z
N MET A 1 16.50 0.48 37.85
CA MET A 1 15.12 0.44 37.31
C MET A 1 14.88 1.56 36.30
N HIS A 2 15.40 2.78 36.52
CA HIS A 2 15.16 3.94 35.63
C HIS A 2 15.75 3.81 34.21
N GLU A 3 16.74 2.95 34.02
CA GLU A 3 17.39 2.71 32.72
C GLU A 3 16.60 1.69 31.88
N ILE A 4 16.00 0.69 32.53
CA ILE A 4 15.19 -0.36 31.90
C ILE A 4 13.88 0.23 31.33
N VAL A 5 13.30 1.23 32.01
CA VAL A 5 12.08 1.91 31.53
C VAL A 5 12.36 2.78 30.30
N ASN A 6 13.56 3.38 30.21
CA ASN A 6 13.98 4.17 29.03
C ASN A 6 14.15 3.29 27.79
N GLU A 7 14.73 2.09 27.94
CA GLU A 7 14.92 1.19 26.79
C GLU A 7 13.58 0.62 26.29
N LEU A 8 12.63 0.36 27.19
CA LEU A 8 11.28 -0.06 26.80
C LEU A 8 10.53 1.04 26.03
N GLU A 9 10.59 2.30 26.49
CA GLU A 9 9.95 3.42 25.78
C GLU A 9 10.53 3.62 24.37
N PHE A 10 11.85 3.42 24.20
CA PHE A 10 12.47 3.50 22.88
C PHE A 10 12.03 2.37 21.94
N ILE A 11 11.90 1.14 22.44
CA ILE A 11 11.42 -0.02 21.65
C ILE A 11 9.95 0.17 21.25
N ASP A 12 9.11 0.64 22.18
CA ASP A 12 7.68 0.86 21.93
C ASP A 12 7.46 2.03 20.94
N ALA A 13 8.28 3.07 21.04
CA ALA A 13 8.33 4.15 20.05
C ALA A 13 8.76 3.63 18.67
N GLY A 14 9.79 2.79 18.59
CA GLY A 14 10.25 2.16 17.35
C GLY A 14 9.12 1.37 16.67
N GLY A 15 8.49 0.44 17.40
CA GLY A 15 7.40 -0.37 16.85
C GLY A 15 6.16 0.44 16.44
N PHE A 16 5.88 1.54 17.14
CA PHE A 16 4.83 2.49 16.73
C PHE A 16 5.18 3.17 15.40
N TRP A 17 6.37 3.76 15.29
CA TRP A 17 6.80 4.43 14.06
C TRP A 17 6.97 3.47 12.88
N GLY A 18 7.43 2.25 13.12
CA GLY A 18 7.48 1.18 12.13
C GLY A 18 6.09 0.85 11.57
N ASN A 19 5.09 0.67 12.43
CA ASN A 19 3.71 0.44 11.99
C ASN A 19 3.09 1.63 11.26
N VAL A 20 3.35 2.86 11.71
CA VAL A 20 2.88 4.07 11.02
C VAL A 20 3.48 4.15 9.62
N LEU A 21 4.77 3.85 9.46
CA LEU A 21 5.45 3.82 8.17
C LEU A 21 4.87 2.75 7.23
N ILE A 22 4.70 1.52 7.73
CA ILE A 22 4.09 0.42 6.98
C ILE A 22 2.67 0.80 6.54
N GLY A 23 1.88 1.37 7.44
CA GLY A 23 0.52 1.85 7.15
C GLY A 23 0.50 2.94 6.08
N ALA A 24 1.38 3.94 6.19
CA ALA A 24 1.49 5.02 5.21
C ALA A 24 1.85 4.48 3.82
N CYS A 25 2.84 3.60 3.72
CA CYS A 25 3.23 2.98 2.45
C CYS A 25 2.12 2.09 1.87
N THR A 26 1.37 1.38 2.73
CA THR A 26 0.21 0.58 2.33
C THR A 26 -0.88 1.45 1.69
N VAL A 27 -1.20 2.60 2.31
CA VAL A 27 -2.21 3.53 1.77
C VAL A 27 -1.74 4.13 0.45
N VAL A 28 -0.50 4.61 0.38
CA VAL A 28 0.06 5.18 -0.86
C VAL A 28 0.09 4.13 -1.97
N GLY A 29 0.54 2.91 -1.66
CA GLY A 29 0.54 1.79 -2.57
C GLY A 29 -0.88 1.44 -3.06
N GLY A 30 -1.84 1.38 -2.15
CA GLY A 30 -3.24 1.10 -2.49
C GLY A 30 -3.87 2.16 -3.39
N VAL A 31 -3.63 3.45 -3.10
CA VAL A 31 -4.17 4.56 -3.92
C VAL A 31 -3.51 4.60 -5.29
N THR A 32 -2.19 4.47 -5.36
CA THR A 32 -1.47 4.45 -6.66
C THR A 32 -1.86 3.23 -7.48
N GLY A 33 -1.98 2.07 -6.85
CA GLY A 33 -2.47 0.84 -7.47
C GLY A 33 -3.92 0.95 -7.96
N PHE A 34 -4.80 1.61 -7.21
CA PHE A 34 -6.19 1.86 -7.63
C PHE A 34 -6.26 2.64 -8.94
N PHE A 35 -5.53 3.75 -9.03
CA PHE A 35 -5.52 4.57 -10.24
C PHE A 35 -4.83 3.87 -11.41
N ALA A 36 -3.65 3.29 -11.20
CA ALA A 36 -2.90 2.60 -12.24
C ALA A 36 -3.68 1.40 -12.78
N GLY A 37 -4.24 0.58 -11.90
CA GLY A 37 -5.06 -0.57 -12.25
C GLY A 37 -6.36 -0.16 -12.94
N GLY A 38 -7.03 0.90 -12.47
CA GLY A 38 -8.24 1.41 -13.10
C GLY A 38 -8.02 1.92 -14.52
N ILE A 39 -6.93 2.65 -14.76
CA ILE A 39 -6.56 3.13 -16.11
C ILE A 39 -6.21 1.95 -17.03
N ALA A 40 -5.38 1.01 -16.56
CA ALA A 40 -5.01 -0.16 -17.34
C ALA A 40 -6.22 -1.04 -17.67
N GLY A 41 -7.10 -1.26 -16.70
CA GLY A 41 -8.34 -2.00 -16.88
C GLY A 41 -9.31 -1.31 -17.83
N ALA A 42 -9.44 0.02 -17.75
CA ALA A 42 -10.24 0.80 -18.69
C ALA A 42 -9.72 0.66 -20.13
N ALA A 43 -8.39 0.72 -20.32
CA ALA A 43 -7.76 0.57 -21.63
C ALA A 43 -8.06 -0.81 -22.24
N VAL A 44 -7.84 -1.90 -21.50
CA VAL A 44 -8.17 -3.27 -21.98
C VAL A 44 -9.67 -3.42 -22.24
N GLY A 45 -10.49 -2.81 -21.40
CA GLY A 45 -11.94 -2.79 -21.52
C GLY A 45 -12.44 -2.13 -22.82
N THR A 46 -11.86 -0.99 -23.20
CA THR A 46 -12.24 -0.27 -24.43
C THR A 46 -11.99 -1.07 -25.70
N VAL A 47 -10.99 -1.97 -25.70
CA VAL A 47 -10.62 -2.81 -26.85
C VAL A 47 -11.62 -3.94 -27.08
N THR A 48 -12.22 -4.47 -26.02
CA THR A 48 -13.10 -5.65 -26.09
C THR A 48 -14.55 -5.28 -26.40
N LEU A 49 -15.14 -4.36 -25.63
CA LEU A 49 -16.49 -3.81 -25.87
C LEU A 49 -16.51 -2.34 -25.44
N PRO A 50 -16.64 -1.37 -26.36
CA PRO A 50 -16.63 0.04 -26.01
C PRO A 50 -17.72 0.37 -24.97
N ILE A 51 -17.39 1.19 -23.97
CA ILE A 51 -18.24 1.61 -22.84
C ILE A 51 -18.42 0.52 -21.76
N VAL A 52 -19.05 -0.61 -22.07
CA VAL A 52 -19.31 -1.66 -21.05
C VAL A 52 -18.00 -2.30 -20.59
N GLY A 53 -17.11 -2.60 -21.53
CA GLY A 53 -15.77 -3.08 -21.24
C GLY A 53 -14.96 -2.02 -20.50
N THR A 54 -15.07 -0.75 -20.87
CA THR A 54 -14.37 0.36 -20.18
C THR A 54 -14.74 0.45 -18.71
N VAL A 55 -16.04 0.43 -18.39
CA VAL A 55 -16.52 0.59 -17.01
C VAL A 55 -16.20 -0.64 -16.16
N SER A 56 -16.47 -1.84 -16.69
CA SER A 56 -16.17 -3.10 -15.99
C SER A 56 -14.66 -3.30 -15.82
N GLY A 57 -13.88 -3.04 -16.87
CA GLY A 57 -12.42 -3.09 -16.85
C GLY A 57 -11.83 -2.08 -15.88
N ALA A 58 -12.31 -0.83 -15.87
CA ALA A 58 -11.87 0.17 -14.91
C ALA A 58 -12.16 -0.25 -13.47
N THR A 59 -13.33 -0.81 -13.21
CA THR A 59 -13.74 -1.23 -11.87
C THR A 59 -12.90 -2.40 -11.36
N VAL A 60 -12.78 -3.45 -12.16
CA VAL A 60 -11.98 -4.65 -11.79
C VAL A 60 -10.51 -4.27 -11.67
N GLY A 61 -9.99 -3.49 -12.61
CA GLY A 61 -8.61 -3.02 -12.60
C GLY A 61 -8.31 -2.16 -11.37
N ALA A 62 -9.23 -1.27 -10.98
CA ALA A 62 -9.03 -0.41 -9.82
C ALA A 62 -9.04 -1.21 -8.50
N TRP A 63 -9.94 -2.18 -8.34
CA TRP A 63 -9.96 -3.03 -7.15
C TRP A 63 -8.75 -3.97 -7.06
N ALA A 64 -8.41 -4.64 -8.15
CA ALA A 64 -7.24 -5.52 -8.20
C ALA A 64 -5.95 -4.73 -7.99
N GLY A 65 -5.84 -3.56 -8.63
CA GLY A 65 -4.72 -2.64 -8.49
C GLY A 65 -4.58 -2.10 -7.07
N ALA A 66 -5.69 -1.73 -6.41
CA ALA A 66 -5.66 -1.27 -5.02
C ALA A 66 -5.14 -2.34 -4.06
N GLY A 67 -5.60 -3.59 -4.20
CA GLY A 67 -5.13 -4.70 -3.39
C GLY A 67 -3.64 -5.00 -3.61
N ALA A 68 -3.22 -5.15 -4.87
CA ALA A 68 -1.83 -5.40 -5.22
C ALA A 68 -0.90 -4.26 -4.79
N GLY A 69 -1.34 -3.02 -4.99
CA GLY A 69 -0.62 -1.82 -4.59
C GLY A 69 -0.48 -1.71 -3.08
N ALA A 70 -1.53 -2.01 -2.31
CA ALA A 70 -1.48 -2.01 -0.85
C ALA A 70 -0.47 -3.05 -0.33
N LEU A 71 -0.46 -4.24 -0.90
CA LEU A 71 0.50 -5.30 -0.55
C LEU A 71 1.95 -4.90 -0.87
N ALA A 72 2.18 -4.35 -2.06
CA ALA A 72 3.49 -3.86 -2.47
C ALA A 72 3.95 -2.66 -1.61
N GLY A 73 3.01 -1.79 -1.24
CA GLY A 73 3.26 -0.69 -0.31
C GLY A 73 3.61 -1.17 1.08
N ALA A 74 2.90 -2.16 1.61
CA ALA A 74 3.18 -2.75 2.91
C ALA A 74 4.58 -3.40 2.96
N SER A 75 4.98 -4.12 1.91
CA SER A 75 6.31 -4.74 1.84
C SER A 75 7.43 -3.72 1.68
N ALA A 76 7.21 -2.64 0.92
CA ALA A 76 8.13 -1.51 0.85
C ALA A 76 8.26 -0.79 2.20
N GLY A 77 7.15 -0.58 2.90
CA GLY A 77 7.15 0.01 4.24
C GLY A 77 7.86 -0.86 5.27
N ALA A 78 7.66 -2.19 5.23
CA ALA A 78 8.31 -3.12 6.14
C ALA A 78 9.82 -3.22 5.90
N SER A 79 10.25 -3.19 4.63
CA SER A 79 11.68 -3.17 4.30
C SER A 79 12.34 -1.85 4.70
N LEU A 80 11.64 -0.73 4.59
CA LEU A 80 12.13 0.56 5.08
C LEU A 80 12.21 0.59 6.60
N ALA A 81 11.19 0.12 7.32
CA ALA A 81 11.20 0.01 8.78
C ALA A 81 12.40 -0.84 9.27
N ALA A 82 12.62 -2.00 8.64
CA ALA A 82 13.78 -2.85 8.93
C ALA A 82 15.14 -2.17 8.64
N TYR A 83 15.22 -1.34 7.60
CA TYR A 83 16.44 -0.56 7.30
C TYR A 83 16.76 0.47 8.39
N TRP A 84 15.73 1.11 8.96
CA TRP A 84 15.87 2.08 10.04
C TRP A 84 15.91 1.43 11.44
N GLY A 85 15.75 0.12 11.53
CA GLY A 85 15.76 -0.62 12.79
C GLY A 85 14.57 -0.31 13.70
N ILE A 86 13.42 0.05 13.11
CA ILE A 86 12.16 0.38 13.80
C ILE A 86 11.03 -0.57 13.42
#